data_AF-A0A6P0VZB6-F1
#
_entry.id   AF-A0A6P0VZB6-F1
#
_cell.length_a   1.000
_cell.length_b   1.000
_cell.length_c   1.000
_cell.angle_alpha   90.00
_cell.angle_beta   90.00
_cell.angle_gamma   90.00
#
_symmetry.space_group_name_H-M   'P 1'
#
loop_
_entity.id
_entity.type
_entity.pdbx_description
1 polymer ?
#
loop_
_entity_poly.entity_id
_entity_poly.type
_entity_poly.pdbx_seq_one_letter_code
_entity_poly.pdbx_strand_id
1 'polypeptide(L)'
;MFDKMKFLKKWTAIALSSILLSVSLGPPPARAVEAPPQRDAYFGDLHIHTSYSLDAYLMLSANTPDDAYRFAKGEKLPVLNGEPDQTNQLSEELDFAAITDHSEF
;
A
#
# COMPACT_ATOMS: atom_id res chain seq x y z
N MET A 1 71.99 46.56 24.33
CA MET A 1 70.66 47.18 24.51
C MET A 1 69.65 46.33 23.75
N PHE A 2 68.97 45.42 24.46
CA PHE A 2 68.06 44.43 23.85
C PHE A 2 66.75 45.12 23.42
N ASP A 3 66.43 45.04 22.13
CA ASP A 3 65.21 45.59 21.54
C ASP A 3 64.00 44.71 21.90
N LYS A 4 63.40 45.01 23.06
CA LYS A 4 62.21 44.33 23.61
C LYS A 4 60.99 44.40 22.68
N MET A 5 61.02 45.24 21.64
CA MET A 5 59.87 45.52 20.78
C MET A 5 59.71 44.54 19.60
N LYS A 6 60.74 43.75 19.29
CA LYS A 6 60.65 42.68 18.27
C LYS A 6 60.08 41.36 18.82
N PHE A 7 60.09 41.17 20.14
CA PHE A 7 59.62 39.94 20.77
C PHE A 7 58.08 39.90 20.90
N LEU A 8 57.44 41.06 21.04
CA LEU A 8 56.01 41.18 21.26
C LEU A 8 55.15 41.05 19.99
N LYS A 9 55.75 41.25 18.79
CA LYS A 9 55.03 41.16 17.51
C LYS A 9 54.94 39.75 16.91
N LYS A 10 55.69 38.77 17.42
CA LYS A 10 55.65 37.40 16.88
C LYS A 10 54.51 36.54 17.45
N TRP A 11 53.90 36.96 18.56
CA TRP A 11 52.86 36.16 19.24
C TRP A 11 51.42 36.52 18.84
N THR A 12 51.19 37.60 18.10
CA THR A 12 49.85 37.90 17.55
C THR A 12 49.54 37.14 16.26
N ALA A 13 50.51 36.48 15.64
CA ALA A 13 50.32 35.77 14.36
C ALA A 13 49.94 34.28 14.49
N ILE A 14 49.90 33.71 15.71
CA ILE A 14 49.54 32.29 15.91
C ILE A 14 48.09 32.13 16.38
N ALA A 15 47.43 33.19 16.83
CA ALA A 15 46.06 33.10 17.37
C ALA A 15 44.94 33.08 16.30
N LEU A 16 45.26 32.95 15.00
CA LEU A 16 44.26 33.07 13.92
C LEU A 16 44.20 31.91 12.91
N SER A 17 44.81 30.74 13.20
CA SER A 17 44.89 29.65 12.21
C SER A 17 44.39 28.28 12.70
N SER A 18 43.52 28.24 13.71
CA SER A 18 42.95 26.98 14.22
C SER A 18 41.43 26.96 14.33
N ILE A 19 40.72 27.82 13.59
CA ILE A 19 39.31 27.62 13.27
C ILE A 19 39.24 26.88 11.92
N LEU A 20 39.78 25.67 11.91
CA LEU A 20 39.61 24.74 10.79
C LEU A 20 38.28 24.02 10.98
N LEU A 21 37.27 24.58 10.33
CA LEU A 21 36.24 23.86 9.60
C LEU A 21 35.71 22.60 10.29
N SER A 22 34.79 22.79 11.24
CA SER A 22 33.80 21.75 11.54
C SER A 22 32.95 21.54 10.29
N VAL A 23 33.41 20.69 9.38
CA VAL A 23 32.52 20.08 8.39
C VAL A 23 31.52 19.28 9.21
N SER A 24 30.31 19.83 9.36
CA SER A 24 29.15 19.05 9.71
C SER A 24 29.01 17.99 8.62
N LEU A 25 29.58 16.81 8.85
CA LEU A 25 29.09 15.59 8.21
C LEU A 25 27.66 15.45 8.70
N GLY A 26 26.72 16.02 7.95
CA GLY A 26 25.31 15.68 8.08
C GLY A 26 25.20 14.15 8.04
N PRO A 27 24.14 13.58 8.63
CA PRO A 27 23.94 12.14 8.55
C PRO A 27 24.11 11.70 7.09
N PRO A 28 24.83 10.57 6.84
CA PRO A 28 24.97 10.07 5.49
C PRO A 28 23.58 10.03 4.85
N PRO A 29 23.43 10.42 3.56
CA PRO A 29 22.13 10.37 2.92
C PRO A 29 21.56 8.98 3.16
N ALA A 30 20.33 8.92 3.67
CA ALA A 30 19.67 7.65 3.90
C ALA A 30 19.81 6.86 2.61
N ARG A 31 20.42 5.67 2.68
CA ARG A 31 20.60 4.83 1.51
C ARG A 31 19.22 4.69 0.89
N ALA A 32 19.05 5.16 -0.35
CA ALA A 32 17.81 4.98 -1.09
C ALA A 32 17.61 3.47 -1.19
N VAL A 33 16.75 2.93 -0.34
CA VAL A 33 16.25 1.58 -0.49
C VAL A 33 15.35 1.70 -1.70
N GLU A 34 15.82 1.15 -2.82
CA GLU A 34 14.98 0.98 -4.00
C GLU A 34 13.70 0.31 -3.54
N ALA A 35 12.55 0.96 -3.79
CA ALA A 35 11.28 0.40 -3.39
C ALA A 35 11.23 -1.03 -3.95
N PRO A 36 10.92 -2.05 -3.13
CA PRO A 36 10.82 -3.41 -3.62
C PRO A 36 9.87 -3.42 -4.84
N PRO A 37 10.18 -4.22 -5.89
CA PRO A 37 9.38 -4.26 -7.11
C PRO A 37 7.90 -4.46 -6.78
N GLN A 38 7.02 -3.83 -7.56
CA GLN A 38 5.59 -3.57 -7.30
C GLN A 38 4.97 -4.45 -6.20
N ARG A 39 4.74 -3.85 -5.03
CA ARG A 39 3.89 -4.41 -3.99
C ARG A 39 2.49 -3.83 -4.11
N ASP A 40 1.78 -4.30 -5.13
CA ASP A 40 0.38 -3.93 -5.32
C ASP A 40 -0.49 -4.75 -4.35
N ALA A 41 -1.38 -4.06 -3.62
CA ALA A 41 -2.37 -4.71 -2.79
C ALA A 41 -3.61 -4.97 -3.66
N TYR A 42 -4.03 -6.23 -3.74
CA TYR A 42 -5.24 -6.64 -4.43
C TYR A 42 -6.30 -7.04 -3.41
N PHE A 43 -7.54 -6.63 -3.66
CA PHE A 43 -8.70 -6.87 -2.82
C PHE A 43 -9.72 -7.71 -3.58
N GLY A 44 -10.13 -8.81 -2.99
CA GLY A 44 -11.03 -9.75 -3.62
C GLY A 44 -11.70 -10.67 -2.62
N ASP A 45 -12.70 -11.40 -3.09
CA ASP A 45 -13.42 -12.39 -2.31
C ASP A 45 -12.94 -13.79 -2.66
N LEU A 46 -12.74 -14.63 -1.63
CA LEU A 46 -12.26 -16.00 -1.76
C LEU A 46 -13.36 -17.04 -1.48
N HIS A 47 -14.56 -16.60 -1.10
CA HIS A 47 -15.61 -17.48 -0.61
C HIS A 47 -16.97 -17.13 -1.19
N ILE A 48 -17.16 -17.42 -2.48
CA ILE A 48 -18.41 -17.17 -3.18
C ILE A 48 -19.09 -18.49 -3.53
N HIS A 49 -20.36 -18.61 -3.14
CA HIS A 49 -21.25 -19.69 -3.53
C HIS A 49 -22.23 -19.19 -4.59
N THR A 50 -22.51 -20.04 -5.55
CA THR A 50 -23.43 -19.82 -6.65
C THR A 50 -24.54 -20.88 -6.60
N SER A 51 -25.54 -20.75 -7.46
CA SER A 51 -26.61 -21.73 -7.64
C SER A 51 -26.14 -23.16 -7.95
N TYR A 52 -24.85 -23.37 -8.22
CA TYR A 52 -24.27 -24.70 -8.43
C TYR A 52 -23.87 -25.39 -7.11
N SER A 53 -23.77 -24.64 -6.00
CA SER A 53 -23.55 -25.18 -4.67
C SER A 53 -24.86 -25.65 -4.03
N LEU A 54 -24.81 -26.76 -3.27
CA LEU A 54 -25.99 -27.34 -2.62
C LEU A 54 -26.68 -26.35 -1.65
N ASP A 55 -25.90 -25.67 -0.82
CA ASP A 55 -26.42 -24.73 0.18
C ASP A 55 -27.14 -23.54 -0.47
N ALA A 56 -26.52 -22.93 -1.48
CA ALA A 56 -27.08 -21.83 -2.24
C ALA A 56 -28.34 -22.26 -3.00
N TYR A 57 -28.34 -23.48 -3.58
CA TYR A 57 -29.53 -24.06 -4.20
C TYR A 57 -30.67 -24.25 -3.21
N LEU A 58 -30.38 -24.81 -2.02
CA LEU A 58 -31.38 -25.00 -0.95
C LEU A 58 -31.91 -23.67 -0.40
N MET A 59 -31.11 -22.60 -0.46
CA MET A 59 -31.51 -21.23 -0.14
C MET A 59 -32.23 -20.52 -1.30
N LEU A 60 -32.53 -21.23 -2.39
CA LEU A 60 -33.21 -20.71 -3.58
C LEU A 60 -32.44 -19.58 -4.29
N SER A 61 -31.11 -19.55 -4.13
CA SER A 61 -30.28 -18.63 -4.90
C SER A 61 -30.34 -19.00 -6.38
N ALA A 62 -30.68 -18.02 -7.21
CA ALA A 62 -30.67 -18.16 -8.67
C ALA A 62 -29.41 -17.58 -9.31
N ASN A 63 -28.47 -17.04 -8.52
CA ASN A 63 -27.28 -16.39 -9.04
C ASN A 63 -26.30 -17.42 -9.60
N THR A 64 -25.89 -17.23 -10.84
CA THR A 64 -24.94 -18.10 -11.54
C THR A 64 -23.49 -17.65 -11.31
N PRO A 65 -22.49 -18.46 -11.67
CA PRO A 65 -21.10 -18.02 -11.78
C PRO A 65 -20.90 -16.73 -12.59
N ASP A 66 -21.62 -16.58 -13.71
CA ASP A 66 -21.58 -15.36 -14.53
C ASP A 66 -22.12 -14.15 -13.76
N ASP A 67 -23.19 -14.33 -13.00
CA ASP A 67 -23.72 -13.26 -12.15
C ASP A 67 -22.72 -12.87 -11.05
N ALA A 68 -22.09 -13.84 -10.39
CA ALA A 68 -21.04 -13.57 -9.40
C ALA A 68 -19.88 -12.77 -10.01
N TYR A 69 -19.43 -13.13 -11.21
CA TYR A 69 -18.41 -12.39 -11.94
C TYR A 69 -18.84 -10.96 -12.27
N ARG A 70 -20.05 -10.79 -12.81
CA ARG A 70 -20.63 -9.47 -13.15
C ARG A 70 -20.75 -8.58 -11.91
N PHE A 71 -21.20 -9.14 -10.79
CA PHE A 71 -21.27 -8.42 -9.51
C PHE A 71 -19.89 -8.00 -9.00
N ALA A 72 -18.88 -8.89 -9.10
CA ALA A 72 -17.49 -8.57 -8.76
C ALA A 72 -16.91 -7.47 -9.67
N LYS A 73 -17.34 -7.40 -10.93
CA LYS A 73 -17.06 -6.30 -11.88
C LYS A 73 -17.91 -5.04 -11.65
N GLY A 74 -18.66 -4.97 -10.55
CA GLY A 74 -19.43 -3.81 -10.16
C GLY A 74 -20.77 -3.67 -10.89
N GLU A 75 -21.29 -4.70 -11.56
CA GLU A 75 -22.64 -4.62 -12.13
C GLU A 75 -23.72 -4.66 -11.04
N LYS A 76 -24.82 -3.96 -11.29
CA LYS A 76 -26.02 -4.03 -10.44
C LYS A 76 -26.76 -5.33 -10.68
N LEU A 77 -27.01 -6.08 -9.62
CA LEU A 77 -27.80 -7.32 -9.66
C LEU A 77 -29.05 -7.21 -8.80
N PRO A 78 -30.14 -7.91 -9.15
CA PRO A 78 -31.34 -7.97 -8.33
C PRO A 78 -31.06 -8.62 -6.96
N VAL A 79 -31.75 -8.14 -5.93
CA VAL A 79 -31.71 -8.76 -4.60
C VAL A 79 -32.68 -9.92 -4.56
N LEU A 80 -32.17 -11.12 -4.26
CA LEU A 80 -33.03 -12.29 -4.03
C LEU A 80 -33.97 -12.01 -2.86
N ASN A 81 -35.27 -12.26 -3.06
CA ASN A 81 -36.33 -11.96 -2.08
C ASN A 81 -36.46 -10.48 -1.68
N GLY A 82 -35.89 -9.55 -2.46
CA GLY A 82 -36.12 -8.11 -2.31
C GLY A 82 -37.42 -7.64 -2.95
N GLU A 83 -37.72 -6.35 -2.80
CA GLU A 83 -38.83 -5.71 -3.52
C GLU A 83 -38.62 -5.77 -5.05
N PRO A 84 -39.68 -5.67 -5.87
CA PRO A 84 -39.54 -5.51 -7.32
C PRO A 84 -38.57 -4.38 -7.65
N ASP A 85 -37.65 -4.64 -8.58
CA ASP A 85 -36.59 -3.72 -9.01
C ASP A 85 -35.52 -3.38 -7.95
N GLN A 86 -35.55 -3.99 -6.76
CA GLN A 86 -34.49 -3.84 -5.78
C GLN A 86 -33.20 -4.48 -6.30
N THR A 87 -32.13 -3.68 -6.34
CA THR A 87 -30.79 -4.12 -6.78
C THR A 87 -29.75 -3.84 -5.71
N ASN A 88 -28.64 -4.58 -5.77
CA ASN A 88 -27.43 -4.33 -5.00
C ASN A 88 -26.22 -4.20 -5.94
N GLN A 89 -25.17 -3.54 -5.46
CA GLN A 89 -23.93 -3.30 -6.18
C GLN A 89 -22.79 -3.16 -5.17
N LEU A 90 -21.59 -3.64 -5.52
CA LEU A 90 -20.40 -3.31 -4.77
C LEU A 90 -20.10 -1.81 -4.86
N SER A 91 -19.54 -1.23 -3.80
CA SER A 91 -19.09 0.17 -3.81
C SER A 91 -17.89 0.39 -4.74
N GLU A 92 -17.07 -0.63 -4.91
CA GLU A 92 -15.89 -0.67 -5.78
C GLU A 92 -15.78 -2.07 -6.40
N GLU A 93 -15.19 -2.17 -7.59
CA GLU A 93 -14.92 -3.47 -8.23
C GLU A 93 -13.88 -4.28 -7.45
N LEU A 94 -13.98 -5.61 -7.49
CA LEU A 94 -12.96 -6.49 -6.94
C LEU A 94 -11.83 -6.71 -7.96
N ASP A 95 -10.60 -6.82 -7.46
CA ASP A 95 -9.44 -7.20 -8.28
C ASP A 95 -9.50 -8.68 -8.69
N PHE A 96 -10.10 -9.51 -7.82
CA PHE A 96 -10.34 -10.93 -8.08
C PHE A 96 -11.55 -11.44 -7.29
N ALA A 97 -12.12 -12.54 -7.75
CA ALA A 97 -13.17 -13.26 -7.06
C ALA A 97 -12.97 -14.76 -7.29
N ALA A 98 -13.12 -15.57 -6.25
CA ALA A 98 -13.07 -17.02 -6.36
C ALA A 98 -14.45 -17.62 -6.05
N ILE A 99 -14.98 -18.36 -7.02
CA ILE A 99 -16.14 -19.21 -6.83
C ILE A 99 -15.66 -20.51 -6.19
N THR A 100 -16.21 -20.82 -5.02
CA THR A 100 -15.82 -21.92 -4.15
C THR A 100 -17.04 -22.71 -3.70
N ASP A 101 -17.89 -23.05 -4.67
CA ASP A 101 -19.04 -23.93 -4.48
C ASP A 101 -18.65 -25.23 -3.75
N HIS A 102 -19.59 -25.76 -2.95
CA HIS A 102 -19.35 -27.03 -2.30
C HIS A 102 -19.08 -28.15 -3.32
N SER A 103 -18.15 -29.03 -2.95
CA SER A 103 -17.89 -30.26 -3.69
C SER A 103 -18.63 -31.40 -3.02
N GLU A 104 -19.88 -31.64 -3.41
CA GLU A 104 -20.64 -32.81 -2.93
C GLU A 104 -20.68 -33.96 -3.92
N PHE A 105 -19.56 -34.39 -4.50
CA PHE A 105 -19.45 -35.71 -5.17
C PHE A 105 -18.01 -36.24 -5.13
#